data_AF-A0A9N9AI65-F1
#
_entry.id   AF-A0A9N9AI65-F1
#
_cell.length_a   1.000
_cell.length_b   1.000
_cell.length_c   1.000
_cell.angle_alpha   90.00
_cell.angle_beta   90.00
_cell.angle_gamma   90.00
#
_symmetry.space_group_name_H-M   'P 1'
#
loop_
_entity.id
_entity.type
_entity.pdbx_description
1 polymer ?
#
loop_
_entity_poly.entity_id
_entity_poly.type
_entity_poly.pdbx_seq_one_letter_code
_entity_poly.pdbx_strand_id
1 'polypeptide(L)'
;MTIIPWFPEHTTRDIYISLLQQESATDLQLRAALLRRAMTNIERVFKLREDRRALSILLHKGAVGDDLWISFTQADQENQRDMMEVTAEADTFKENWGQTILHTANEMHN
;
A
#
# COMPACT_ATOMS: atom_id res chain seq x y z
N MET A 1 17.64 2.84 -17.95
CA MET A 1 17.56 3.97 -17.01
C MET A 1 16.73 3.48 -15.83
N THR A 2 17.27 3.52 -14.60
CA THR A 2 16.59 2.95 -13.43
C THR A 2 15.70 4.03 -12.83
N ILE A 3 14.39 3.82 -12.88
CA ILE A 3 13.40 4.71 -12.25
C ILE A 3 13.56 4.58 -10.74
N ILE A 4 13.68 5.71 -10.03
CA ILE A 4 13.76 5.73 -8.57
C ILE A 4 12.36 5.47 -8.01
N PRO A 5 12.16 4.47 -7.13
CA PRO A 5 10.85 4.20 -6.54
C PRO A 5 10.30 5.39 -5.75
N TRP A 6 9.00 5.65 -5.84
CA TRP A 6 8.34 6.75 -5.12
C TRP A 6 8.32 6.52 -3.61
N PHE A 7 8.09 5.27 -3.20
CA PHE A 7 8.04 4.85 -1.81
C PHE A 7 9.23 3.94 -1.50
N PRO A 8 9.67 3.90 -0.22
CA PRO A 8 10.58 2.86 0.23
C PRO A 8 9.93 1.47 0.12
N GLU A 9 10.73 0.44 0.39
CA GLU A 9 10.29 -0.95 0.45
C GLU A 9 9.06 -1.13 1.35
N HIS A 10 8.20 -2.09 1.00
CA HIS A 10 6.94 -2.33 1.70
C HIS A 10 7.14 -3.29 2.86
N THR A 11 7.84 -2.84 3.89
CA THR A 11 8.27 -3.68 5.02
C THR A 11 7.12 -4.47 5.68
N THR A 12 5.92 -3.89 5.76
CA THR A 12 4.77 -4.59 6.36
C THR A 12 4.25 -5.73 5.49
N ARG A 13 4.33 -5.60 4.15
CA ARG A 13 4.09 -6.71 3.22
C ARG A 13 5.16 -7.79 3.38
N ASP A 14 6.42 -7.41 3.48
CA ASP A 14 7.52 -8.38 3.59
C ASP A 14 7.43 -9.18 4.90
N ILE A 15 7.05 -8.52 6.00
CA ILE A 15 6.75 -9.18 7.27
C ILE A 15 5.58 -10.16 7.10
N TYR A 16 4.49 -9.75 6.45
CA TYR A 16 3.35 -10.63 6.21
C TYR A 16 3.74 -11.88 5.39
N ILE A 17 4.48 -11.69 4.29
CA ILE A 17 4.96 -12.79 3.44
C ILE A 17 5.91 -13.69 4.23
N SER A 18 6.79 -13.12 5.05
CA SER A 18 7.69 -13.89 5.91
C SER A 18 6.92 -14.72 6.94
N LEU A 19 5.84 -14.18 7.51
CA LEU A 19 4.97 -14.90 8.43
C LEU A 19 4.21 -16.03 7.73
N LEU A 20 3.75 -15.85 6.49
CA LEU A 20 3.12 -16.92 5.69
C LEU A 20 4.04 -18.13 5.46
N GLN A 21 5.36 -17.91 5.44
CA GLN A 21 6.35 -18.97 5.26
C GLN A 21 6.69 -19.71 6.57
N GLN A 22 6.22 -19.21 7.73
CA GLN A 22 6.47 -19.81 9.03
C GLN A 22 5.34 -20.76 9.42
N GLU A 23 5.64 -22.05 9.58
CA GLU A 23 4.66 -23.05 10.03
C GLU A 23 4.09 -22.76 11.44
N SER A 24 4.84 -22.02 12.27
CA SER A 24 4.43 -21.64 13.62
C SER A 24 3.59 -20.36 13.68
N ALA A 25 3.35 -19.68 12.57
CA ALA A 25 2.56 -18.45 12.57
C ALA A 25 1.09 -18.75 12.90
N THR A 26 0.57 -18.05 13.89
CA THR A 26 -0.84 -18.18 14.29
C THR A 26 -1.77 -17.37 13.38
N ASP A 27 -3.02 -17.79 13.28
CA ASP A 27 -4.09 -17.02 12.59
C ASP A 27 -4.13 -15.56 13.06
N LEU A 28 -4.03 -15.34 14.37
CA LEU A 28 -4.03 -13.99 14.95
C LEU A 28 -2.84 -13.15 14.46
N GLN A 29 -1.64 -13.74 14.39
CA GLN A 29 -0.45 -13.03 13.89
C GLN A 29 -0.58 -12.68 12.40
N LEU A 30 -1.08 -13.61 11.58
CA LEU A 30 -1.29 -13.37 10.16
C LEU A 30 -2.32 -12.27 9.92
N ARG A 31 -3.46 -12.31 10.61
CA ARG A 31 -4.51 -11.30 10.49
C ARG A 31 -4.06 -9.92 11.00
N ALA A 32 -3.29 -9.88 12.10
CA ALA A 32 -2.71 -8.63 12.60
C ALA A 32 -1.69 -8.04 11.62
N ALA A 33 -0.82 -8.88 11.04
CA ALA A 33 0.15 -8.44 10.05
C ALA A 33 -0.53 -7.97 8.74
N LEU A 34 -1.59 -8.64 8.30
CA LEU A 34 -2.39 -8.23 7.14
C LEU A 34 -3.06 -6.86 7.37
N LEU A 35 -3.62 -6.64 8.56
CA LEU A 35 -4.18 -5.33 8.93
C LEU A 35 -3.10 -4.25 8.97
N ARG A 36 -1.89 -4.57 9.47
CA ARG A 36 -0.77 -3.63 9.46
C ARG A 36 -0.32 -3.27 8.03
N ARG A 37 -0.31 -4.25 7.11
CA ARG A 37 -0.08 -4.03 5.67
C ARG A 37 -1.15 -3.10 5.07
N ALA A 38 -2.41 -3.32 5.42
CA ALA A 38 -3.52 -2.46 5.01
C ALA A 38 -3.34 -1.01 5.48
N MET A 39 -2.90 -0.79 6.73
CA MET A 39 -2.64 0.56 7.26
C MET A 39 -1.56 1.30 6.47
N THR A 40 -0.46 0.63 6.12
CA THR A 40 0.59 1.23 5.27
C THR A 40 0.06 1.60 3.88
N ASN A 41 -0.81 0.78 3.29
CA ASN A 41 -1.44 1.13 2.02
C ASN A 41 -2.32 2.38 2.13
N ILE A 42 -3.06 2.54 3.22
CA ILE A 42 -3.89 3.73 3.48
C ILE A 42 -3.01 4.98 3.64
N GLU A 43 -1.92 4.89 4.42
CA GLU A 43 -0.94 5.98 4.54
C GLU A 43 -0.40 6.40 3.16
N ARG A 44 -0.03 5.41 2.32
CA ARG A 44 0.41 5.66 0.94
C ARG A 44 -0.67 6.31 0.08
N VAL A 45 -1.95 5.96 0.24
CA VAL A 45 -3.07 6.65 -0.47
C VAL A 45 -3.10 8.12 -0.11
N PHE A 46 -2.99 8.48 1.17
CA PHE A 46 -2.98 9.88 1.59
C PHE A 46 -1.77 10.62 1.02
N LYS A 47 -0.58 10.01 1.09
CA LYS A 47 0.64 10.61 0.56
C LYS A 47 0.59 10.80 -0.96
N LEU A 48 0.11 9.81 -1.72
CA LEU A 48 -0.09 9.91 -3.16
C LEU A 48 -1.07 11.03 -3.54
N ARG A 49 -2.14 11.23 -2.76
CA ARG A 49 -3.12 12.30 -3.00
C ARG A 49 -2.52 13.69 -2.78
N GLU A 50 -1.72 13.86 -1.74
CA GLU A 50 -0.97 15.10 -1.48
C GLU A 50 0.03 15.36 -2.61
N ASP A 51 0.83 14.35 -2.92
CA ASP A 51 1.89 14.42 -3.92
C ASP A 51 1.35 14.70 -5.32
N ARG A 52 0.22 14.10 -5.71
CA ARG A 52 -0.42 14.35 -7.01
C ARG A 52 -0.71 15.83 -7.23
N ARG A 53 -1.17 16.55 -6.19
CA ARG A 53 -1.49 17.98 -6.27
C ARG A 53 -0.21 18.79 -6.46
N ALA A 54 0.81 18.53 -5.65
CA ALA A 54 2.11 19.20 -5.75
C ALA A 54 2.79 18.93 -7.11
N LEU A 55 2.81 17.67 -7.54
CA LEU A 55 3.42 17.23 -8.79
C LEU A 55 2.74 17.84 -10.01
N SER A 56 1.41 17.94 -9.99
CA SER A 56 0.65 18.61 -11.05
C SER A 56 1.07 20.07 -11.21
N ILE A 57 1.27 20.81 -10.12
CA ILE A 57 1.75 22.20 -10.17
C ILE A 57 3.16 22.29 -10.74
N LEU A 58 4.06 21.40 -10.32
CA LEU A 58 5.46 21.40 -10.76
C LEU A 58 5.60 21.01 -12.23
N LEU A 59 4.79 20.06 -12.71
CA LEU A 59 4.80 19.61 -14.11
C LEU A 59 4.36 20.73 -15.05
N HIS A 60 3.29 21.46 -14.71
CA HIS A 60 2.84 22.62 -15.51
C HIS A 60 3.88 23.75 -15.57
N LYS A 61 4.75 23.85 -14.55
CA LYS A 61 5.87 24.81 -14.51
C LYS A 61 7.13 24.31 -15.24
N GLY A 62 7.14 23.08 -15.74
CA GLY A 62 8.32 22.44 -16.33
C GLY A 62 9.45 22.19 -15.32
N ALA A 63 9.13 22.16 -14.03
CA ALA A 63 10.13 22.04 -12.95
C ALA A 63 10.51 20.59 -12.62
N VAL A 64 9.80 19.62 -13.19
CA VAL A 64 10.00 18.18 -12.98
C VAL A 64 9.93 17.45 -14.32
N GLY A 65 10.70 16.37 -14.46
CA GLY A 65 10.75 15.55 -15.66
C GLY A 65 9.77 14.36 -15.64
N ASP A 66 9.62 13.73 -16.79
CA ASP A 66 8.70 12.61 -17.01
C ASP A 66 8.99 11.40 -16.11
N ASP A 67 10.25 11.14 -15.77
CA ASP A 67 10.62 10.02 -14.89
C ASP A 67 9.95 10.11 -13.52
N LEU A 68 9.80 11.32 -12.99
CA LEU A 68 9.14 11.54 -11.70
C LEU A 68 7.65 11.25 -11.80
N TRP A 69 7.01 11.63 -12.91
CA TRP A 69 5.61 11.33 -13.18
C TRP A 69 5.37 9.82 -13.39
N ILE A 70 6.30 9.15 -14.07
CA ILE A 70 6.27 7.71 -14.26
C ILE A 70 6.40 6.99 -12.91
N SER A 71 7.39 7.37 -12.09
CA SER A 71 7.59 6.81 -10.74
C SER A 71 6.34 6.97 -9.87
N PHE A 72 5.76 8.18 -9.85
CA PHE A 72 4.52 8.45 -9.13
C PHE A 72 3.35 7.56 -9.59
N THR A 73 3.16 7.44 -10.91
CA THR A 73 2.07 6.64 -11.49
C THR A 73 2.26 5.15 -11.22
N GLN A 74 3.49 4.66 -11.30
CA GLN A 74 3.83 3.28 -10.93
C GLN A 74 3.50 3.02 -9.46
N ALA A 75 3.87 3.92 -8.55
CA ALA A 75 3.58 3.77 -7.14
C ALA A 75 2.07 3.77 -6.81
N ASP A 76 1.27 4.58 -7.51
CA ASP A 76 -0.20 4.56 -7.38
C ASP A 76 -0.79 3.22 -7.83
N GLN A 77 -0.36 2.71 -8.99
CA GLN A 77 -0.81 1.41 -9.50
C GLN A 77 -0.39 0.24 -8.59
N GLU A 78 0.85 0.27 -8.10
CA GLU A 78 1.37 -0.75 -7.18
C GLU A 78 0.62 -0.76 -5.85
N ASN A 79 0.32 0.41 -5.29
CA ASN A 79 -0.45 0.52 -4.04
C ASN A 79 -1.89 0.03 -4.24
N GLN A 80 -2.53 0.36 -5.37
CA GLN A 80 -3.87 -0.14 -5.69
C GLN A 80 -3.89 -1.67 -5.83
N ARG A 81 -2.89 -2.25 -6.51
CA ARG A 81 -2.74 -3.71 -6.61
C ARG A 81 -2.56 -4.35 -5.23
N ASP A 82 -1.70 -3.78 -4.39
CA ASP A 82 -1.47 -4.27 -3.03
C ASP A 82 -2.75 -4.25 -2.19
N MET A 83 -3.56 -3.19 -2.29
CA MET A 83 -4.86 -3.10 -1.62
C MET A 83 -5.84 -4.17 -2.09
N MET A 84 -5.87 -4.48 -3.40
CA MET A 84 -6.69 -5.59 -3.92
C MET A 84 -6.22 -6.95 -3.39
N GLU A 85 -4.91 -7.19 -3.35
CA GLU A 85 -4.34 -8.40 -2.74
C GLU A 85 -4.74 -8.52 -1.26
N VAL A 86 -4.64 -7.43 -0.49
CA VAL A 86 -5.02 -7.40 0.93
C VAL A 86 -6.50 -7.71 1.13
N THR A 87 -7.39 -7.13 0.32
CA THR A 87 -8.83 -7.40 0.39
C THR A 87 -9.16 -8.85 0.06
N ALA A 88 -8.55 -9.40 -1.01
CA ALA A 88 -8.76 -10.80 -1.38
C ALA A 88 -8.26 -11.77 -0.30
N GLU A 89 -7.08 -11.50 0.26
CA GLU A 89 -6.49 -12.28 1.34
C GLU A 89 -7.33 -12.20 2.63
N ALA A 90 -7.88 -11.03 2.96
CA ALA A 90 -8.75 -10.90 4.13
C ALA A 90 -9.98 -11.80 4.04
N ASP A 91 -10.58 -11.93 2.85
CA ASP A 91 -11.72 -12.83 2.64
C ASP A 91 -11.35 -14.32 2.80
N THR A 92 -10.08 -14.71 2.69
CA THR A 92 -9.64 -16.09 2.98
C THR A 92 -9.58 -16.40 4.48
N PHE A 93 -9.35 -15.39 5.33
CA PHE A 93 -9.36 -15.55 6.79
C PHE A 93 -10.77 -15.50 7.37
N LYS A 94 -11.61 -14.62 6.85
CA LYS A 94 -12.98 -14.44 7.32
C LYS A 94 -13.85 -13.86 6.21
N GLU A 95 -14.98 -14.51 5.95
CA GLU A 95 -15.98 -14.06 4.98
C GLU A 95 -16.35 -12.58 5.20
N ASN A 96 -16.35 -11.81 4.11
CA ASN A 96 -16.66 -10.38 4.05
C ASN A 96 -15.67 -9.46 4.80
N TRP A 97 -14.53 -9.99 5.28
CA TRP A 97 -13.53 -9.13 5.91
C TRP A 97 -12.82 -8.22 4.90
N GLY A 98 -12.68 -8.66 3.64
CA GLY A 98 -12.13 -7.85 2.56
C GLY A 98 -12.88 -6.54 2.31
N GLN A 99 -14.19 -6.51 2.60
CA GLN A 99 -15.03 -5.32 2.47
C GLN A 99 -14.79 -4.29 3.58
N THR A 100 -14.25 -4.72 4.72
CA THR A 100 -14.14 -3.89 5.94
C THR A 100 -12.70 -3.60 6.36
N ILE A 101 -11.73 -4.44 5.97
CA ILE A 101 -10.33 -4.32 6.41
C ILE A 101 -9.70 -2.95 6.07
N LEU A 102 -9.95 -2.41 4.88
CA LEU A 102 -9.42 -1.11 4.48
C LEU A 102 -10.09 0.05 5.24
N HIS A 103 -11.37 -0.10 5.60
CA HIS A 103 -12.06 0.87 6.44
C HIS A 103 -11.49 0.87 7.86
N THR A 104 -11.34 -0.32 8.48
CA THR A 104 -10.69 -0.46 9.78
C THR A 104 -9.26 0.09 9.77
N ALA A 105 -8.48 -0.22 8.73
CA ALA A 105 -7.13 0.30 8.58
C ALA A 105 -7.10 1.84 8.51
N ASN A 106 -8.08 2.45 7.83
CA ASN A 106 -8.24 3.89 7.77
C ASN A 106 -8.62 4.50 9.13
N GLU A 107 -9.48 3.85 9.90
CA GLU A 107 -9.81 4.30 11.27
C GLU A 107 -8.60 4.25 12.20
N MET A 108 -7.73 3.24 12.08
CA MET A 108 -6.53 3.09 12.91
C MET A 108 -5.37 4.01 12.52
N HIS A 109 -5.41 4.59 11.32
CA HIS A 109 -4.43 5.59 10.88
C HIS A 109 -4.72 6.98 11.45
N ASN A 110 -5.99 7.27 11.77
CA ASN A 110 -6.44 8.58 12.27
C ASN A 110 -6.09 8.83 13.74
#